data_AF-A0A538IC32-F1
#
_entry.id   AF-A0A538IC32-F1
#
_cell.length_a   1.000
_cell.length_b   1.000
_cell.length_c   1.000
_cell.angle_alpha   90.00
_cell.angle_beta   90.00
_cell.angle_gamma   90.00
#
_symmetry.space_group_name_H-M   'P 1'
#
loop_
_entity.id
_entity.type
_entity.pdbx_description
1 polymer ?
#
loop_
_entity_poly.entity_id
_entity_poly.type
_entity_poly.pdbx_seq_one_letter_code
_entity_poly.pdbx_strand_id
1 'polypeptide(L)'
;MPRRPRDIAPGFHHAWVNATGDWDYFLDEVDRVAWVRRLVQMLERMTWTCVAFCQMSTHVHLLASVPDESLPIGMRDLNREYSCDFNLRHGRKGTFLRKRFGSRRIEDADDLLGTYSYVVLNPVVEGLCLRPEEWRSRGA
;
A
#
# COMPACT_ATOMS: atom_id res chain seq x y z
N MET A 1 -9.00 -21.13 12.34
CA MET A 1 -8.28 -21.74 11.20
C MET A 1 -6.95 -21.02 11.01
N PRO A 2 -5.82 -21.74 10.90
CA PRO A 2 -4.55 -21.12 10.54
C PRO A 2 -4.66 -20.48 9.15
N ARG A 3 -4.15 -19.26 8.99
CA ARG A 3 -4.17 -18.57 7.69
C ARG A 3 -3.25 -19.30 6.72
N ARG A 4 -3.66 -19.37 5.45
CA ARG A 4 -2.79 -19.86 4.38
C ARG A 4 -1.49 -19.02 4.37
N PRO A 5 -0.31 -19.66 4.24
CA PRO A 5 0.96 -18.95 4.07
C PRO A 5 0.87 -17.97 2.89
N ARG A 6 1.55 -16.83 2.99
CA ARG A 6 1.66 -15.91 1.85
C ARG A 6 2.56 -16.56 0.81
N ASP A 7 2.19 -16.40 -0.45
CA ASP A 7 3.13 -16.59 -1.54
C ASP A 7 4.17 -15.47 -1.47
N ILE A 8 5.44 -15.85 -1.32
CA ILE A 8 6.58 -14.93 -1.24
C ILE A 8 7.56 -15.17 -2.40
N ALA A 9 7.21 -16.01 -3.37
CA ALA A 9 8.08 -16.25 -4.51
C ALA A 9 8.32 -14.96 -5.30
N PRO A 10 9.46 -14.84 -6.00
CA PRO A 10 9.73 -13.71 -6.89
C PRO A 10 8.62 -13.49 -7.92
N GLY A 11 8.45 -12.24 -8.34
CA GLY A 11 7.50 -11.84 -9.38
C GLY A 11 6.70 -10.60 -9.02
N PHE A 12 5.61 -10.37 -9.76
CA PHE A 12 4.72 -9.25 -9.48
C PHE A 12 3.78 -9.58 -8.32
N HIS A 13 3.63 -8.64 -7.39
CA HIS A 13 2.75 -8.77 -6.24
C HIS A 13 1.84 -7.55 -6.11
N HIS A 14 0.57 -7.82 -5.85
CA HIS A 14 -0.38 -6.83 -5.35
C HIS A 14 -0.46 -6.94 -3.82
N ALA A 15 -0.08 -5.88 -3.13
CA ALA A 15 -0.13 -5.77 -1.68
C ALA A 15 -1.08 -4.66 -1.23
N TRP A 16 -1.71 -4.86 -0.08
CA TRP A 16 -2.61 -3.86 0.51
C TRP A 16 -2.57 -3.86 2.03
N VAL A 17 -2.82 -2.69 2.63
CA VAL A 17 -2.86 -2.51 4.09
C VAL A 17 -3.88 -1.43 4.48
N ASN A 18 -4.49 -1.60 5.65
CA ASN A 18 -5.56 -0.73 6.18
C ASN A 18 -5.21 -0.25 7.59
N ALA A 19 -5.63 0.96 7.95
CA ALA A 19 -5.54 1.47 9.31
C ALA A 19 -6.56 0.80 10.23
N THR A 20 -6.31 0.86 11.55
CA THR A 20 -7.14 0.24 12.58
C THR A 20 -8.21 1.18 13.12
N GLY A 21 -9.31 0.61 13.59
CA GLY A 21 -10.47 1.36 14.09
C GLY A 21 -11.08 2.22 13.00
N ASP A 22 -11.59 3.39 13.39
CA ASP A 22 -12.21 4.38 12.51
C ASP A 22 -11.22 5.45 12.03
N TRP A 23 -9.91 5.15 12.07
CA TRP A 23 -8.89 6.08 11.61
C TRP A 23 -8.66 5.94 10.12
N ASP A 24 -8.60 7.09 9.44
CA ASP A 24 -8.05 7.14 8.11
C ASP A 24 -6.55 6.81 8.14
N TYR A 25 -6.10 6.14 7.08
CA TYR A 25 -4.70 5.83 6.84
C TYR A 25 -3.88 7.09 6.52
N PHE A 26 -4.53 8.11 5.95
CA PHE A 26 -3.98 9.44 5.74
C PHE A 26 -4.97 10.49 6.21
N LEU A 27 -4.58 11.35 7.15
CA LEU A 27 -5.43 12.46 7.60
C LEU A 27 -5.25 13.70 6.74
N ASP A 28 -4.09 13.86 6.13
CA ASP A 28 -3.78 14.99 5.25
C ASP A 28 -2.70 14.66 4.21
N GLU A 29 -2.32 15.66 3.41
CA GLU A 29 -1.30 15.52 2.36
C GLU A 29 0.09 15.23 2.91
N VAL A 30 0.42 15.72 4.11
CA VAL A 30 1.74 15.48 4.71
C VAL A 30 1.89 14.01 5.08
N ASP A 31 0.82 13.34 5.53
CA ASP A 31 0.82 11.90 5.76
C ASP A 31 1.04 11.13 4.46
N ARG A 32 0.38 11.55 3.37
CA ARG A 32 0.50 10.94 2.04
C ARG A 32 1.92 11.05 1.50
N VAL A 33 2.53 12.23 1.61
CA VAL A 33 3.91 12.48 1.18
C VAL A 33 4.90 11.73 2.07
N ALA A 34 4.68 11.67 3.38
CA ALA A 34 5.51 10.90 4.29
C ALA A 34 5.52 9.42 3.91
N TRP A 35 4.36 8.84 3.59
CA TRP A 35 4.28 7.46 3.13
C TRP A 35 5.00 7.22 1.81
N VAL A 36 4.86 8.12 0.82
CA VAL A 36 5.58 8.00 -0.46
C VAL A 36 7.09 8.02 -0.24
N ARG A 37 7.60 8.88 0.66
CA ARG A 37 9.03 8.91 1.02
C ARG A 37 9.50 7.57 1.59
N ARG A 38 8.70 6.96 2.49
CA ARG A 38 9.01 5.63 3.05
C ARG A 38 8.93 4.53 1.98
N LEU A 39 7.96 4.61 1.08
CA LEU A 39 7.84 3.69 -0.05
C LEU A 39 9.10 3.72 -0.91
N VAL A 40 9.55 4.90 -1.35
CA VAL A 40 10.75 5.06 -2.19
C VAL A 40 11.98 4.48 -1.50
N GLN A 41 12.22 4.82 -0.23
CA GLN A 41 13.34 4.29 0.55
C GLN A 41 13.31 2.76 0.67
N MET A 42 12.12 2.18 0.82
CA MET A 42 11.95 0.73 0.88
C MET A 42 12.18 0.07 -0.49
N LEU A 43 11.65 0.64 -1.57
CA LEU A 43 11.84 0.15 -2.94
C LEU A 43 13.31 0.12 -3.32
N GLU A 44 14.06 1.19 -3.03
CA GLU A 44 15.51 1.27 -3.26
C GLU A 44 16.27 0.21 -2.46
N ARG A 45 16.00 0.13 -1.14
CA ARG A 45 16.67 -0.83 -0.24
C ARG A 45 16.44 -2.28 -0.63
N MET A 46 15.23 -2.61 -1.09
CA MET A 46 14.84 -3.97 -1.45
C MET A 46 15.04 -4.27 -2.95
N THR A 47 15.48 -3.29 -3.75
CA THR A 47 15.59 -3.41 -5.22
C THR A 47 14.28 -3.80 -5.89
N TRP A 48 13.15 -3.27 -5.39
CA TRP A 48 11.83 -3.51 -6.00
C TRP A 48 11.55 -2.49 -7.08
N THR A 49 10.80 -2.91 -8.10
CA THR A 49 10.24 -1.97 -9.09
C THR A 49 8.77 -1.72 -8.77
N CYS A 50 8.40 -0.47 -8.52
CA CYS A 50 6.99 -0.10 -8.38
C CYS A 50 6.34 0.03 -9.76
N VAL A 51 5.26 -0.70 -9.97
CA VAL A 51 4.46 -0.65 -11.22
C VAL A 51 3.33 0.37 -11.06
N ALA A 52 2.63 0.32 -9.92
CA ALA A 52 1.57 1.27 -9.56
C ALA A 52 1.34 1.26 -8.05
N PHE A 53 0.78 2.34 -7.52
CA PHE A 53 0.21 2.36 -6.18
C PHE A 53 -0.99 3.30 -6.13
N CYS A 54 -1.86 3.10 -5.16
CA CYS A 54 -3.00 3.96 -4.91
C CYS A 54 -3.17 4.22 -3.42
N GLN A 55 -3.30 5.49 -3.06
CA GLN A 55 -3.52 5.95 -1.70
C GLN A 55 -4.99 6.32 -1.50
N MET A 56 -5.77 5.40 -0.95
CA MET A 56 -7.13 5.66 -0.49
C MET A 56 -7.09 6.34 0.88
N SER A 57 -8.18 6.97 1.33
CA SER A 57 -8.19 7.58 2.68
C SER A 57 -7.96 6.55 3.79
N THR A 58 -8.51 5.34 3.66
CA THR A 58 -8.48 4.30 4.70
C THR A 58 -7.45 3.19 4.49
N HIS A 59 -6.87 3.10 3.29
CA HIS A 59 -5.99 2.00 2.90
C HIS A 59 -5.08 2.35 1.72
N VAL A 60 -4.13 1.47 1.42
CA VAL A 60 -3.25 1.60 0.25
C VAL A 60 -3.20 0.30 -0.54
N HIS A 61 -3.00 0.43 -1.85
CA HIS A 61 -2.64 -0.65 -2.74
C HIS A 61 -1.27 -0.38 -3.36
N LEU A 62 -0.45 -1.42 -3.49
CA LEU A 62 0.85 -1.41 -4.13
C LEU A 62 0.94 -2.59 -5.10
N LEU A 63 1.28 -2.32 -6.36
CA LEU A 63 1.66 -3.31 -7.35
C LEU A 63 3.16 -3.13 -7.62
N ALA A 64 3.95 -4.15 -7.32
CA ALA A 64 5.40 -4.10 -7.46
C ALA A 64 5.98 -5.41 -7.99
N SER A 65 7.06 -5.31 -8.75
CA SER A 65 7.94 -6.43 -9.07
C SER A 65 8.92 -6.64 -7.92
N VAL A 66 8.86 -7.83 -7.32
CA VAL A 66 9.70 -8.26 -6.20
C VAL A 66 10.71 -9.28 -6.74
N PRO A 67 12.03 -9.02 -6.64
CA PRO A 67 13.04 -9.87 -7.27
C PRO A 67 13.34 -11.17 -6.50
N ASP A 68 12.95 -11.24 -5.23
CA ASP A 68 13.30 -12.30 -4.29
C ASP A 68 12.17 -12.51 -3.25
N GLU A 69 12.46 -13.20 -2.15
CA GLU A 69 11.50 -13.47 -1.07
C GLU A 69 11.33 -12.30 -0.07
N SER A 70 11.81 -11.09 -0.40
CA SER A 70 11.83 -9.94 0.52
C SER A 70 10.45 -9.30 0.78
N LEU A 71 9.38 -9.72 0.09
CA LEU A 71 8.02 -9.15 0.25
C LEU A 71 7.61 -8.91 1.71
N PRO A 72 7.71 -9.89 2.63
CA PRO A 72 7.33 -9.70 4.02
C PRO A 72 8.21 -8.70 4.76
N ILE A 73 9.50 -8.62 4.42
CA ILE A 73 10.47 -7.74 5.06
C ILE A 73 10.22 -6.30 4.61
N GLY A 74 10.14 -6.05 3.30
CA GLY A 74 9.85 -4.73 2.73
C GLY A 74 8.53 -4.17 3.24
N MET A 75 7.46 -4.96 3.20
CA MET A 75 6.17 -4.53 3.72
C MET A 75 6.16 -4.34 5.23
N ARG A 76 6.91 -5.14 6.02
CA ARG A 76 7.01 -4.94 7.47
C ARG A 76 7.68 -3.61 7.77
N ASP A 77 8.79 -3.31 7.12
CA ASP A 77 9.58 -2.11 7.39
C ASP A 77 8.81 -0.85 7.00
N LEU A 78 8.26 -0.79 5.78
CA LEU A 78 7.41 0.32 5.32
C LEU A 78 6.26 0.61 6.30
N ASN A 79 5.54 -0.43 6.68
CA ASN A 79 4.41 -0.33 7.59
C ASN A 79 4.84 0.14 8.99
N ARG A 80 5.96 -0.36 9.50
CA ARG A 80 6.47 0.01 10.83
C ARG A 80 6.93 1.45 10.86
N GLU A 81 7.76 1.85 9.90
CA GLU A 81 8.31 3.21 9.81
C GLU A 81 7.18 4.23 9.68
N TYR A 82 6.24 4.01 8.75
CA TYR A 82 5.10 4.90 8.58
C TYR A 82 4.20 4.96 9.82
N SER A 83 3.90 3.81 10.45
CA SER A 83 3.09 3.79 11.68
C SER A 83 3.74 4.58 12.83
N CYS A 84 5.08 4.52 12.94
CA CYS A 84 5.81 5.30 13.94
C CYS A 84 5.71 6.80 13.66
N ASP A 85 5.94 7.22 12.42
CA ASP A 85 5.86 8.63 12.02
C ASP A 85 4.43 9.18 12.24
N PHE A 86 3.42 8.44 11.79
CA PHE A 86 2.01 8.81 11.93
C PHE A 86 1.61 8.94 13.41
N ASN A 87 1.96 7.95 14.23
CA ASN A 87 1.64 7.99 15.65
C ASN A 87 2.33 9.15 16.37
N LEU A 88 3.60 9.41 16.06
CA LEU A 88 4.34 10.54 16.64
C LEU A 88 3.70 11.87 16.26
N ARG A 89 3.39 12.05 14.97
CA ARG A 89 2.81 13.29 14.45
C ARG A 89 1.44 13.60 15.03
N HIS A 90 0.60 12.58 15.18
CA HIS A 90 -0.79 12.73 15.62
C HIS A 90 -1.00 12.42 17.09
N GLY A 91 0.07 12.27 17.88
CA GLY A 91 0.00 11.98 19.32
C GLY A 91 -0.68 10.64 19.67
N ARG A 92 -0.77 9.72 18.72
CA ARG A 92 -1.40 8.40 18.91
C ARG A 92 -0.49 7.44 19.66
N LYS A 93 -1.11 6.51 20.37
CA LYS A 93 -0.45 5.38 21.04
C LYS A 93 -1.03 4.06 20.55
N GLY A 94 -0.19 3.02 20.54
CA GLY A 94 -0.60 1.67 20.17
C GLY A 94 -0.56 1.38 18.67
N THR A 95 -1.20 0.29 18.28
CA THR A 95 -1.15 -0.24 16.90
C THR A 95 -1.89 0.68 15.94
N PHE A 96 -1.26 1.03 14.81
CA PHE A 96 -1.91 1.80 13.74
C PHE A 96 -2.61 0.93 12.70
N LEU A 97 -2.09 -0.26 12.42
CA LEU A 97 -2.60 -1.14 11.37
C LEU A 97 -3.63 -2.15 11.91
N ARG A 98 -4.76 -2.32 11.20
CA ARG A 98 -5.83 -3.24 11.63
C ARG A 98 -5.40 -4.69 11.65
N LYS A 99 -4.59 -5.06 10.67
CA LYS A 99 -4.06 -6.40 10.45
C LYS A 99 -2.73 -6.29 9.71
N ARG A 100 -1.99 -7.39 9.65
CA ARG A 100 -0.85 -7.50 8.73
C ARG A 100 -1.32 -7.27 7.29
N PHE A 101 -0.45 -6.73 6.45
CA PHE A 101 -0.73 -6.56 5.03
C PHE A 101 -1.22 -7.87 4.38
N GLY A 102 -2.12 -7.71 3.41
CA GLY A 102 -2.50 -8.76 2.47
C GLY A 102 -1.65 -8.68 1.21
N SER A 103 -1.44 -9.82 0.56
CA SER A 103 -0.78 -9.87 -0.74
C SER A 103 -1.30 -11.02 -1.60
N ARG A 104 -1.17 -10.85 -2.91
CA ARG A 104 -1.41 -11.86 -3.94
C ARG A 104 -0.33 -11.73 -5.02
N ARG A 105 0.29 -12.84 -5.41
CA ARG A 105 1.20 -12.88 -6.56
C ARG A 105 0.37 -12.89 -7.85
N ILE A 106 0.84 -12.15 -8.85
CA ILE A 106 0.22 -12.08 -10.18
C ILE A 106 0.63 -13.31 -10.97
N GLU A 107 -0.33 -13.93 -11.65
CA GLU A 107 -0.14 -15.22 -12.34
C GLU A 107 0.35 -15.06 -13.78
N ASP A 108 -0.19 -14.08 -14.51
CA ASP A 108 0.12 -13.82 -15.93
C ASP A 108 -0.06 -12.34 -16.33
N ALA A 109 0.08 -12.05 -17.63
CA ALA A 109 -0.01 -10.70 -18.16
C ALA A 109 -1.42 -10.10 -18.11
N ASP A 110 -2.47 -10.92 -18.29
CA ASP A 110 -3.86 -10.45 -18.23
C ASP A 110 -4.22 -10.11 -16.78
N ASP A 111 -3.78 -10.94 -15.83
CA ASP A 111 -3.89 -10.66 -14.39
C ASP A 111 -3.14 -9.39 -13.99
N LEU A 112 -1.95 -9.15 -14.58
CA LEU A 112 -1.19 -7.93 -14.35
C LEU A 112 -1.94 -6.68 -14.84
N LEU A 113 -2.48 -6.72 -16.06
CA LEU A 113 -3.24 -5.60 -16.64
C LEU A 113 -4.54 -5.34 -15.87
N GLY A 114 -5.26 -6.40 -15.49
CA GLY A 114 -6.45 -6.30 -14.67
C GLY A 114 -6.16 -5.70 -13.30
N THR A 115 -5.08 -6.14 -12.65
CA THR A 115 -4.66 -5.62 -11.35
C THR A 115 -4.18 -4.18 -11.44
N TYR A 116 -3.40 -3.82 -12.46
CA TYR A 116 -2.97 -2.45 -12.70
C TYR A 116 -4.18 -1.52 -12.85
N SER A 117 -5.15 -1.91 -13.68
CA SER A 117 -6.39 -1.18 -13.89
C SER A 117 -7.14 -1.03 -12.56
N TYR A 118 -7.30 -2.11 -11.79
CA TYR A 118 -7.93 -2.04 -10.47
C TYR A 118 -7.22 -1.05 -9.54
N VAL A 119 -5.89 -1.08 -9.44
CA VAL A 119 -5.13 -0.18 -8.55
C VAL A 119 -5.33 1.28 -8.94
N VAL A 120 -5.23 1.61 -10.23
CA VAL A 120 -5.35 2.99 -10.72
C VAL A 120 -6.81 3.48 -10.66
N LEU A 121 -7.78 2.62 -10.96
CA LEU A 121 -9.21 2.97 -11.00
C LEU A 121 -9.90 2.91 -9.64
N ASN A 122 -9.25 2.38 -8.59
CA ASN A 122 -9.88 2.20 -7.27
C ASN A 122 -10.62 3.45 -6.75
N PRO A 123 -10.06 4.68 -6.83
CA PRO A 123 -10.76 5.88 -6.39
C PRO A 123 -12.08 6.14 -7.13
N VAL A 124 -12.17 5.78 -8.41
CA VAL A 124 -13.38 5.92 -9.23
C VAL A 124 -14.40 4.85 -8.86
N VAL A 125 -13.95 3.60 -8.69
CA VAL A 125 -14.81 2.47 -8.31
C VAL A 125 -15.46 2.71 -6.95
N GLU A 126 -14.73 3.31 -6.01
CA GLU A 126 -15.23 3.71 -4.68
C GLU A 126 -15.99 5.05 -4.69
N GLY A 127 -16.23 5.64 -5.86
CA GLY A 127 -17.02 6.87 -6.01
C GLY A 127 -16.38 8.14 -5.47
N LEU A 128 -15.06 8.15 -5.27
CA LEU A 128 -14.33 9.30 -4.70
C LEU A 128 -13.99 10.38 -5.75
N CYS A 129 -13.94 10.00 -7.02
CA CYS A 129 -13.80 10.89 -8.18
C CYS A 129 -14.50 10.30 -9.42
N LEU A 130 -14.73 11.12 -10.46
CA LEU A 130 -15.35 10.65 -11.70
C LEU A 130 -14.32 10.04 -12.65
N ARG A 131 -13.06 10.50 -12.59
CA ARG A 131 -11.95 10.03 -13.40
C ARG A 131 -10.70 9.75 -12.56
N PRO A 132 -9.86 8.76 -12.90
CA PRO A 132 -8.66 8.44 -12.11
C PRO A 132 -7.69 9.61 -11.98
N GLU A 133 -7.52 10.40 -13.03
CA GLU A 133 -6.68 11.61 -13.06
C GLU A 133 -7.20 12.75 -12.18
N GLU A 134 -8.48 12.72 -11.81
CA GLU A 134 -9.06 13.65 -10.84
C GLU A 134 -8.76 13.21 -9.40
N TRP A 135 -8.27 11.97 -9.20
CA TRP A 135 -7.78 11.52 -7.91
C TRP A 135 -6.44 12.16 -7.61
N ARG A 136 -6.50 13.45 -7.25
CA ARG A 136 -5.55 14.01 -6.30
C ARG A 136 -5.91 13.38 -4.98
N SER A 137 -4.99 12.65 -4.41
CA SER A 137 -5.08 12.09 -3.08
C SER A 137 -5.46 13.23 -2.11
N ARG A 138 -6.76 13.42 -1.87
CA ARG A 138 -7.35 14.76 -1.62
C ARG A 138 -6.55 15.57 -0.59
N GLY A 139 -5.99 16.69 -1.06
CA GLY A 139 -5.76 17.89 -0.28
C GLY A 139 -6.91 18.87 -0.59
N ALA A 140 -7.78 19.07 0.39
CA ALA A 140 -8.66 20.23 0.51
C ALA A 140 -8.65 20.62 2.00
#